data_AF-A0AAJ1QEX4-F1
#
_entry.id   AF-A0AAJ1QEX4-F1
#
_cell.length_a   1.000
_cell.length_b   1.000
_cell.length_c   1.000
_cell.angle_alpha   90.00
_cell.angle_beta   90.00
_cell.angle_gamma   90.00
#
_symmetry.space_group_name_H-M   'P 1'
#
loop_
_entity.id
_entity.type
_entity.pdbx_description
1 polymer ?
#
loop_
_entity_poly.entity_id
_entity_poly.type
_entity_poly.pdbx_seq_one_letter_code
_entity_poly.pdbx_strand_id
1 'polypeptide(L)'
;MKKIILIGTVLLVSLACQGQTAKSYTKSKTSGATTHSSVSVSVSDSNEIYSYSAIFDKPYTKDAVKEIEKVFGKPKTEGKNFVWREGEDLEIKAREGKISMEFEKGSTALYEKVKNLGEAISAIVGEKE
;
A
#
# COMPACT_ATOMS: atom_id res chain seq x y z
N MET A 1 28.95 51.71 38.44
CA MET A 1 30.14 51.52 39.30
C MET A 1 29.72 50.69 40.52
N LYS A 2 30.48 49.63 40.88
CA LYS A 2 30.80 49.07 42.23
C LYS A 2 29.67 49.04 43.30
N LYS A 3 29.37 48.01 44.10
CA LYS A 3 29.91 46.69 44.52
C LYS A 3 28.77 45.98 45.30
N ILE A 4 28.47 44.71 45.06
CA ILE A 4 28.67 43.52 45.92
C ILE A 4 28.44 43.72 47.44
N ILE A 5 27.59 42.84 48.03
CA ILE A 5 27.74 41.99 49.26
C ILE A 5 26.31 41.57 49.70
N LEU A 6 25.98 40.42 50.32
CA LEU A 6 26.34 39.00 50.33
C LEU A 6 25.47 38.38 51.49
N ILE A 7 25.05 37.11 51.35
CA ILE A 7 24.76 36.12 52.43
C ILE A 7 23.34 36.06 53.04
N GLY A 8 22.78 34.85 53.05
CA GLY A 8 21.67 34.44 53.92
C GLY A 8 21.23 32.97 53.77
N THR A 9 22.08 32.03 54.23
CA THR A 9 21.79 30.72 54.89
C THR A 9 20.64 29.82 54.37
N VAL A 10 20.96 28.65 53.78
CA VAL A 10 21.08 27.28 54.36
C VAL A 10 19.74 26.59 54.67
N LEU A 11 19.52 25.43 54.04
CA LEU A 11 18.91 24.26 54.68
C LEU A 11 19.42 22.97 54.02
N LEU A 12 20.19 22.22 54.81
CA LEU A 12 20.65 20.86 54.57
C LEU A 12 19.52 19.87 54.89
N VAL A 13 19.24 18.91 54.01
CA VAL A 13 18.75 17.59 54.41
C VAL A 13 19.40 16.52 53.54
N SER A 14 20.15 15.67 54.23
CA SER A 14 20.80 14.43 53.80
C SER A 14 19.82 13.42 53.18
N LEU A 15 20.25 12.67 52.17
CA LEU A 15 19.73 11.32 51.93
C LEU A 15 20.81 10.37 51.40
N ALA A 16 20.65 9.12 51.79
CA ALA A 16 21.69 8.14 52.04
C ALA A 16 22.29 7.44 50.81
N CYS A 17 23.39 6.75 51.14
CA CYS A 17 24.18 5.80 50.38
C CYS A 17 23.40 4.69 49.65
N GLN A 18 24.01 4.28 48.53
CA GLN A 18 24.18 2.91 48.02
C GLN A 18 23.00 2.15 47.42
N GLY A 19 23.23 1.68 46.19
CA GLY A 19 22.42 0.67 45.53
C GLY A 19 22.65 0.61 44.03
N GLN A 20 23.87 0.28 43.58
CA GLN A 20 24.07 -0.23 42.23
C GLN A 20 23.39 -1.60 42.12
N THR A 21 22.35 -1.70 41.30
CA THR A 21 22.01 -2.97 40.62
C THR A 21 21.77 -2.65 39.15
N ALA A 22 22.62 -3.25 38.31
CA ALA A 22 22.59 -3.11 36.88
C ALA A 22 21.23 -3.57 36.33
N LYS A 23 20.54 -2.69 35.62
CA LYS A 23 19.45 -3.12 34.74
C LYS A 23 20.06 -3.85 33.56
N SER A 24 19.95 -5.18 33.55
CA SER A 24 20.16 -5.98 32.36
C SER A 24 19.09 -5.59 31.35
N TYR A 25 19.42 -4.65 30.47
CA TYR A 25 18.63 -4.40 29.27
C TYR A 25 18.88 -5.56 28.33
N THR A 26 18.01 -6.57 28.37
CA THR A 26 17.89 -7.52 27.28
C THR A 26 17.50 -6.70 26.05
N LYS A 27 18.48 -6.40 25.18
CA LYS A 27 18.17 -5.98 23.81
C LYS A 27 17.44 -7.17 23.18
N SER A 28 16.11 -7.15 23.21
CA SER A 28 15.34 -7.94 22.25
C SER A 28 15.74 -7.47 20.87
N LYS A 29 16.63 -8.22 20.24
CA LYS A 29 16.91 -8.11 18.82
C LYS A 29 15.70 -8.71 18.11
N THR A 30 14.60 -7.96 18.06
CA THR A 30 13.51 -8.24 17.15
C THR A 30 14.00 -7.83 15.77
N SER A 31 14.75 -8.71 15.11
CA SER A 31 14.85 -8.70 13.66
C SER A 31 13.55 -9.30 13.12
N GLY A 32 12.43 -8.62 13.37
CA GLY A 32 11.21 -8.81 12.61
C GLY A 32 11.35 -7.90 11.40
N ALA A 33 11.74 -8.46 10.26
CA ALA A 33 11.44 -7.80 9.00
C ALA A 33 9.92 -7.80 8.89
N THR A 34 9.28 -6.66 9.20
CA THR A 34 7.88 -6.49 8.84
C THR A 34 7.84 -6.33 7.33
N THR A 35 7.50 -7.40 6.60
CA THR A 35 7.12 -7.30 5.19
C THR A 35 5.83 -6.51 5.14
N HIS A 36 5.93 -5.18 5.04
CA HIS A 36 4.78 -4.35 4.74
C HIS A 36 4.46 -4.56 3.26
N SER A 37 3.50 -5.44 2.93
CA SER A 37 3.02 -5.52 1.56
C SER A 37 2.34 -4.19 1.22
N SER A 38 2.70 -3.62 0.07
CA SER A 38 2.20 -2.31 -0.37
C SER A 38 0.88 -2.44 -1.13
N VAL A 39 0.11 -3.48 -0.82
CA VAL A 39 -1.12 -3.82 -1.54
C VAL A 39 -2.19 -2.78 -1.23
N SER A 40 -2.69 -2.14 -2.28
CA SER A 40 -3.78 -1.18 -2.22
C SER A 40 -4.71 -1.44 -3.39
N VAL A 41 -5.99 -1.64 -3.09
CA VAL A 41 -7.06 -1.80 -4.08
C VAL A 41 -8.08 -0.69 -3.85
N SER A 42 -8.47 -0.02 -4.94
CA SER A 42 -9.50 1.01 -4.95
C SER A 42 -10.52 0.67 -6.03
N VAL A 43 -11.79 0.69 -5.64
CA VAL A 43 -12.94 0.46 -6.54
C VAL A 43 -13.90 1.61 -6.36
N SER A 44 -14.32 2.22 -7.46
CA SER A 44 -15.37 3.23 -7.52
C SER A 44 -16.42 2.77 -8.52
N ASP A 45 -17.68 2.78 -8.09
CA ASP A 45 -18.79 2.28 -8.90
C ASP A 45 -19.94 3.28 -8.84
N SER A 46 -19.97 4.20 -9.81
CA SER A 46 -20.99 5.23 -9.96
C SER A 46 -22.02 4.79 -11.01
N ASN A 47 -23.08 5.58 -11.23
CA ASN A 47 -24.07 5.25 -12.27
C ASN A 47 -23.48 5.26 -13.69
N GLU A 48 -22.44 6.07 -13.92
CA GLU A 48 -21.88 6.32 -15.26
C GLU A 48 -20.52 5.63 -15.45
N ILE A 49 -19.72 5.51 -14.40
CA ILE A 49 -18.34 5.03 -14.50
C ILE A 49 -18.08 3.97 -13.44
N TYR A 50 -17.45 2.89 -13.87
CA TYR A 50 -16.74 1.93 -13.02
C TYR A 50 -15.23 2.16 -13.14
N SER A 51 -14.56 2.28 -12.00
CA SER A 51 -13.11 2.43 -11.93
C SER A 51 -12.51 1.43 -10.96
N TYR A 52 -11.42 0.79 -11.37
CA TYR A 52 -10.63 -0.11 -10.54
C TYR A 52 -9.16 0.31 -10.60
N SER A 53 -8.49 0.32 -9.46
CA SER A 53 -7.03 0.41 -9.43
C SER A 53 -6.45 -0.48 -8.36
N ALA A 54 -5.37 -1.17 -8.70
CA ALA A 54 -4.60 -1.96 -7.76
C ALA A 54 -3.12 -1.60 -7.86
N ILE A 55 -2.48 -1.46 -6.70
CA ILE A 55 -1.03 -1.39 -6.52
C ILE A 55 -0.67 -2.59 -5.65
N PHE A 56 0.36 -3.34 -6.04
CA PHE A 56 0.69 -4.61 -5.40
C PHE A 56 2.13 -5.02 -5.69
N ASP A 57 2.60 -6.08 -5.04
CA ASP A 57 3.97 -6.55 -5.19
C ASP A 57 4.22 -7.13 -6.58
N LYS A 58 5.37 -6.77 -7.16
CA LYS A 58 5.74 -7.08 -8.55
C LYS A 58 5.52 -8.54 -8.98
N PRO A 59 5.77 -9.58 -8.15
CA PRO A 59 5.57 -10.98 -8.55
C PRO A 59 4.16 -11.30 -9.05
N TYR A 60 3.12 -10.65 -8.50
CA TYR A 60 1.73 -10.89 -8.88
C TYR A 60 1.36 -10.30 -10.25
N THR A 61 2.23 -9.47 -10.85
CA THR A 61 1.94 -8.81 -12.15
C THR A 61 1.63 -9.82 -13.23
N LYS A 62 2.42 -10.91 -13.29
CA LYS A 62 2.31 -11.89 -14.36
C LYS A 62 0.95 -12.59 -14.32
N ASP A 63 0.48 -12.98 -13.14
CA ASP A 63 -0.76 -13.72 -13.01
C ASP A 63 -1.98 -12.81 -13.15
N ALA A 64 -1.89 -11.57 -12.64
CA ALA A 64 -2.92 -10.56 -12.89
C ALA A 64 -3.07 -10.22 -14.38
N VAL A 65 -1.96 -10.07 -15.12
CA VAL A 65 -1.99 -9.85 -16.58
C VAL A 65 -2.62 -11.04 -17.31
N LYS A 66 -2.26 -12.28 -16.95
CA LYS A 66 -2.89 -13.47 -17.54
C LYS A 66 -4.40 -13.48 -17.32
N GLU A 67 -4.87 -13.02 -16.17
CA GLU A 67 -6.30 -12.96 -15.89
C GLU A 67 -7.03 -11.97 -16.82
N ILE A 68 -6.43 -10.81 -17.07
CA ILE A 68 -6.93 -9.86 -18.08
C ILE A 68 -6.91 -10.50 -19.47
N GLU A 69 -5.84 -11.22 -19.83
CA GLU A 69 -5.71 -11.86 -21.14
C GLU A 69 -6.76 -12.94 -21.41
N LYS A 70 -7.22 -13.66 -20.38
CA LYS A 70 -8.32 -14.63 -20.52
C LYS A 70 -9.63 -13.96 -20.90
N VAL A 71 -9.88 -12.74 -20.41
CA VAL A 71 -11.15 -12.03 -20.60
C VAL A 71 -11.14 -11.19 -21.88
N PHE A 72 -10.04 -10.48 -22.15
CA PHE A 72 -9.93 -9.47 -23.21
C PHE A 72 -8.90 -9.82 -24.29
N GLY A 73 -8.27 -11.00 -24.24
CA GLY A 73 -7.25 -11.40 -25.20
C GLY A 73 -5.92 -10.69 -25.01
N LYS A 74 -5.07 -10.64 -26.05
CA LYS A 74 -3.72 -10.10 -25.92
C LYS A 74 -3.71 -8.56 -25.88
N PRO A 75 -2.87 -7.94 -25.05
CA PRO A 75 -2.74 -6.49 -25.00
C PRO A 75 -2.04 -5.91 -26.23
N LYS A 76 -2.22 -4.61 -26.43
CA LYS A 76 -1.27 -3.76 -27.14
C LYS A 76 -0.20 -3.26 -26.16
N THR A 77 1.03 -3.10 -26.62
CA THR A 77 2.11 -2.54 -25.79
C THR A 77 2.27 -1.05 -26.09
N GLU A 78 2.13 -0.21 -25.06
CA GLU A 78 2.29 1.25 -25.14
C GLU A 78 3.29 1.72 -24.08
N GLY A 79 4.54 1.89 -24.51
CA GLY A 79 5.65 2.20 -23.60
C GLY A 79 5.88 1.07 -22.59
N LYS A 80 5.62 1.34 -21.31
CA LYS A 80 5.75 0.36 -20.21
C LYS A 80 4.43 -0.33 -19.86
N ASN A 81 3.34 -0.01 -20.55
CA ASN A 81 2.02 -0.53 -20.23
C ASN A 81 1.59 -1.58 -21.27
N PHE A 82 0.95 -2.62 -20.76
CA PHE A 82 0.03 -3.45 -21.51
C PHE A 82 -1.34 -2.79 -21.47
N VAL A 83 -1.96 -2.62 -22.64
CA VAL A 83 -3.21 -1.88 -22.79
C VAL A 83 -4.24 -2.71 -23.54
N TRP A 84 -5.44 -2.79 -22.97
CA TRP A 84 -6.64 -3.33 -23.62
C TRP A 84 -7.67 -2.22 -23.75
N ARG A 85 -8.34 -2.17 -24.90
CA ARG A 85 -9.43 -1.23 -25.16
C ARG A 85 -10.57 -1.95 -25.87
N GLU A 86 -11.78 -1.71 -25.40
CA GLU A 86 -13.03 -2.10 -26.09
C GLU A 86 -13.78 -0.80 -26.40
N GLY A 87 -13.72 -0.36 -27.66
CA GLY A 87 -14.27 0.93 -28.07
C GLY A 87 -13.64 2.11 -27.33
N GLU A 88 -14.44 3.14 -27.07
CA GLU A 88 -14.10 4.30 -26.23
C GLU A 88 -14.50 4.08 -24.75
N ASP A 89 -15.32 3.06 -24.50
CA ASP A 89 -15.96 2.84 -23.20
C ASP A 89 -15.02 2.19 -22.19
N LEU A 90 -14.08 1.34 -22.61
CA LEU A 90 -13.20 0.59 -21.71
C LEU A 90 -11.72 0.83 -22.03
N GLU A 91 -10.95 1.13 -20.99
CA GLU A 91 -9.50 1.06 -21.02
C GLU A 91 -8.96 0.33 -19.80
N ILE A 92 -8.12 -0.69 -20.04
CA ILE A 92 -7.36 -1.39 -19.01
C ILE A 92 -5.88 -1.15 -19.28
N LYS A 93 -5.16 -0.67 -18.26
CA LYS A 93 -3.71 -0.48 -18.29
C LYS A 93 -3.07 -1.31 -17.19
N ALA A 94 -2.14 -2.18 -17.57
CA ALA A 94 -1.34 -2.95 -16.65
C ALA A 94 0.15 -2.63 -16.86
N ARG A 95 0.88 -2.52 -15.75
CA ARG A 95 2.34 -2.49 -15.72
C ARG A 95 2.82 -3.20 -14.46
N GLU A 96 4.13 -3.32 -14.32
CA GLU A 96 4.73 -3.94 -13.13
C GLU A 96 4.20 -3.34 -11.83
N GLY A 97 3.55 -4.16 -11.00
CA GLY A 97 2.98 -3.81 -9.70
C GLY A 97 1.79 -2.85 -9.73
N LYS A 98 1.17 -2.59 -10.89
CA LYS A 98 0.01 -1.70 -10.99
C LYS A 98 -0.95 -2.09 -12.11
N ILE A 99 -2.25 -2.09 -11.79
CA ILE A 99 -3.34 -2.18 -12.76
C ILE A 99 -4.32 -1.01 -12.55
N SER A 100 -4.87 -0.49 -13.65
CA SER A 100 -5.99 0.43 -13.65
C SER A 100 -6.99 0.04 -14.73
N MET A 101 -8.28 0.13 -14.43
CA MET A 101 -9.39 -0.07 -15.35
C MET A 101 -10.34 1.12 -15.21
N GLU A 102 -10.72 1.71 -16.33
CA GLU A 102 -11.78 2.71 -16.41
C GLU A 102 -12.79 2.23 -17.43
N PHE A 103 -14.06 2.21 -17.03
CA PHE A 103 -15.16 1.75 -17.84
C PHE A 103 -16.33 2.73 -17.74
N GLU A 104 -16.67 3.36 -18.85
CA GLU A 104 -17.92 4.11 -19.04
C GLU A 104 -19.07 3.14 -19.29
N LYS A 105 -20.08 3.16 -18.43
CA LYS A 105 -21.16 2.18 -18.42
C LYS A 105 -22.12 2.40 -19.58
N GLY A 106 -21.89 1.70 -20.68
CA GLY A 106 -22.83 1.58 -21.81
C GLY A 106 -23.49 0.21 -21.95
N SER A 107 -22.93 -0.83 -21.31
CA SER A 107 -23.36 -2.22 -21.47
C SER A 107 -23.30 -2.99 -20.15
N THR A 108 -24.43 -3.55 -19.73
CA THR A 108 -24.51 -4.40 -18.53
C THR A 108 -23.62 -5.63 -18.63
N ALA A 109 -23.56 -6.27 -19.81
CA ALA A 109 -22.74 -7.45 -20.02
C ALA A 109 -21.23 -7.13 -19.92
N LEU A 110 -20.81 -5.96 -20.41
CA LEU A 110 -19.42 -5.53 -20.29
C LEU A 110 -19.10 -5.10 -18.85
N TYR A 111 -20.03 -4.41 -18.18
CA TYR A 111 -19.92 -4.07 -16.75
C TYR A 111 -19.66 -5.32 -15.89
N GLU A 112 -20.48 -6.37 -16.05
CA GLU A 112 -20.31 -7.60 -15.27
C GLU A 112 -18.95 -8.27 -15.54
N LYS A 113 -18.48 -8.30 -16.79
CA LYS A 113 -17.15 -8.80 -17.13
C LYS A 113 -16.03 -8.00 -16.45
N VAL A 114 -16.10 -6.67 -16.52
CA VAL A 114 -15.07 -5.78 -15.94
C VAL A 114 -15.07 -5.87 -14.41
N LYS A 115 -16.25 -5.93 -13.79
CA LYS A 115 -16.41 -6.10 -12.35
C LYS A 115 -15.81 -7.43 -11.88
N ASN A 116 -16.19 -8.53 -12.53
CA ASN A 116 -15.68 -9.87 -12.19
C ASN A 116 -14.15 -9.95 -12.37
N LEU A 117 -13.61 -9.28 -13.40
CA LEU A 117 -12.17 -9.18 -13.59
C LEU A 117 -11.50 -8.41 -12.43
N GLY A 118 -12.09 -7.30 -11.97
CA GLY A 118 -11.58 -6.54 -10.82
C GLY A 118 -11.56 -7.36 -9.53
N GLU A 119 -12.60 -8.17 -9.29
CA GLU A 119 -12.66 -9.11 -8.17
C GLU A 119 -11.59 -10.20 -8.26
N ALA A 120 -11.42 -10.80 -9.46
CA ALA A 120 -10.40 -11.83 -9.70
C ALA A 120 -8.97 -11.29 -9.50
N ILE A 121 -8.67 -10.09 -10.03
CA ILE A 121 -7.37 -9.45 -9.82
C ILE A 121 -7.15 -9.16 -8.33
N SER A 122 -8.17 -8.69 -7.62
CA SER A 122 -8.07 -8.41 -6.17
C SER A 122 -7.73 -9.66 -5.36
N ALA A 123 -8.27 -10.82 -5.74
CA ALA A 123 -7.94 -12.09 -5.11
C ALA A 123 -6.47 -12.47 -5.35
N ILE A 124 -5.97 -12.34 -6.58
CA ILE A 124 -4.57 -12.64 -6.94
C ILE A 124 -3.60 -11.76 -6.17
N VAL A 125 -3.87 -10.45 -6.10
CA VAL A 125 -2.92 -9.47 -5.53
C VAL A 125 -3.07 -9.29 -4.03
N GLY A 126 -4.18 -9.75 -3.45
CA GLY A 126 -4.45 -9.74 -2.02
C GLY A 126 -3.97 -11.01 -1.29
N GLU A 127 -3.54 -12.04 -2.03
CA GLU A 127 -2.96 -13.25 -1.47
C GLU A 127 -1.66 -12.89 -0.73
N LYS A 128 -1.52 -13.33 0.52
CA LYS A 128 -0.27 -13.16 1.28
C LYS A 128 0.57 -14.42 1.07
N GLU A 129 1.83 -14.26 0.66
CA GLU A 129 2.82 -15.35 0.68
C GLU A 129 3.00 -15.94 2.08
#